data_AF-K2FZR0-F1
#
_entry.id   AF-K2FZR0-F1
#
_cell.length_a   1.000
_cell.length_b   1.000
_cell.length_c   1.000
_cell.angle_alpha   90.00
_cell.angle_beta   90.00
_cell.angle_gamma   90.00
#
_symmetry.space_group_name_H-M   'P 1'
#
loop_
_entity.id
_entity.type
_entity.pdbx_description
1 polymer ?
#
loop_
_entity_poly.entity_id
_entity_poly.type
_entity_poly.pdbx_seq_one_letter_code
_entity_poly.pdbx_strand_id
1 'polypeptide(L)'
;MFNKYIAKKNILIAIFIILTVLIFFKLFSLLAFPDSEIVLEKEEDMQLKEKQSLQQKFIAKYDGLMRIQVLMRHSGINKGNIIKMQIADENCANIIFENELEKGFLSSENLHIFNFPKINNSKEKTFCLIATLEEKKDKNARFFTNDKNYFSFPLEKVSTEKEASGQQLSMRPVYKNTGVLQDLRELNQRISQYKPFFLKHYYLWAIIILFLFLSIGLVIILTAI
;
A
#
# COMPACT_ATOMS: atom_id res chain seq x y z
N MET A 1 13.04 -51.89 5.67
CA MET A 1 12.17 -51.04 4.82
C MET A 1 11.51 -49.88 5.57
N PHE A 2 11.06 -50.06 6.82
CA PHE A 2 10.41 -49.04 7.65
C PHE A 2 11.20 -47.72 7.86
N ASN A 3 12.51 -47.78 8.10
CA ASN A 3 13.33 -46.57 8.33
C ASN A 3 13.41 -45.63 7.10
N LYS A 4 13.31 -46.16 5.88
CA LYS A 4 13.29 -45.34 4.65
C LYS A 4 11.98 -44.55 4.50
N TYR A 5 10.85 -45.09 4.97
CA TYR A 5 9.55 -44.42 4.94
C TYR A 5 9.45 -43.32 6.00
N ILE A 6 9.96 -43.58 7.21
CA ILE A 6 10.02 -42.59 8.30
C ILE A 6 10.95 -41.42 7.92
N ALA A 7 12.10 -41.70 7.31
CA ALA A 7 13.00 -40.66 6.83
C ALA A 7 12.35 -39.77 5.75
N LYS A 8 11.62 -40.36 4.79
CA LYS A 8 10.87 -39.61 3.75
C LYS A 8 9.74 -38.76 4.34
N LYS A 9 9.02 -39.26 5.35
CA LYS A 9 7.95 -38.54 6.05
C LYS A 9 8.49 -37.32 6.82
N ASN A 10 9.60 -37.49 7.52
CA ASN A 10 10.25 -36.38 8.25
C ASN A 10 10.77 -35.29 7.30
N ILE A 11 11.29 -35.68 6.12
CA ILE A 11 11.72 -34.74 5.09
C ILE A 11 10.51 -33.95 4.54
N LEU A 12 9.38 -34.60 4.26
CA LEU A 12 8.18 -33.94 3.74
C LEU A 12 7.59 -32.93 4.74
N ILE A 13 7.55 -33.30 6.02
CA ILE A 13 7.14 -32.40 7.11
C ILE A 13 8.10 -31.21 7.22
N ALA A 14 9.42 -31.44 7.14
CA ALA A 14 10.41 -30.36 7.19
C ALA A 14 10.24 -29.38 6.01
N ILE A 15 10.03 -29.89 4.80
CA ILE A 15 9.75 -29.06 3.61
C ILE A 15 8.47 -28.24 3.82
N PHE A 16 7.40 -28.85 4.34
CA PHE A 16 6.14 -28.16 4.61
C PHE A 16 6.30 -27.01 5.61
N ILE A 17 7.05 -27.23 6.70
CA ILE A 17 7.33 -26.20 7.71
C ILE A 17 8.12 -25.05 7.07
N ILE A 18 9.17 -25.35 6.29
CA ILE A 18 9.99 -24.34 5.61
C ILE A 18 9.12 -23.50 4.67
N LEU A 19 8.30 -24.14 3.82
CA LEU A 19 7.41 -23.43 2.90
C LEU A 19 6.42 -22.54 3.65
N THR A 20 5.84 -23.04 4.74
CA THR A 20 4.91 -22.28 5.57
C THR A 20 5.58 -21.05 6.17
N VAL A 21 6.77 -21.20 6.76
CA VAL A 21 7.55 -20.08 7.30
C VAL A 21 7.87 -19.05 6.21
N LEU A 22 8.26 -19.49 5.01
CA LEU A 22 8.53 -18.59 3.88
C LEU A 22 7.28 -17.82 3.44
N ILE A 23 6.12 -18.49 3.37
CA ILE A 23 4.85 -17.86 3.01
C ILE A 23 4.47 -16.80 4.05
N PHE A 24 4.51 -17.12 5.34
CA PHE A 24 4.19 -16.17 6.41
C PHE A 24 5.19 -15.02 6.45
N PHE A 25 6.49 -15.30 6.31
CA PHE A 25 7.51 -14.26 6.24
C PHE A 25 7.25 -13.30 5.08
N LYS A 26 6.93 -13.83 3.89
CA LYS A 26 6.58 -13.00 2.74
C LYS A 26 5.30 -12.20 2.98
N LEU A 27 4.27 -12.80 3.58
CA LEU A 27 3.03 -12.13 3.95
C LEU A 27 3.29 -10.94 4.88
N PHE A 28 4.01 -11.15 5.98
CA PHE A 28 4.36 -10.08 6.92
C PHE A 28 5.25 -9.01 6.28
N SER A 29 6.14 -9.40 5.36
CA SER A 29 6.97 -8.43 4.63
C SER A 29 6.15 -7.47 3.75
N LEU A 30 4.97 -7.92 3.28
CA LEU A 30 4.07 -7.17 2.41
C LEU A 30 2.98 -6.40 3.16
N LEU A 31 2.77 -6.68 4.45
CA LEU A 31 1.79 -5.97 5.26
C LEU A 31 2.17 -4.50 5.39
N ALA A 32 1.22 -3.67 4.99
CA ALA A 32 1.26 -2.22 5.11
C ALA A 32 -0.18 -1.73 5.18
N PHE A 33 -0.40 -0.70 5.98
CA PHE A 33 -1.70 -0.28 6.44
C PHE A 33 -1.98 1.16 5.98
N PRO A 34 -2.98 1.36 5.10
CA PRO A 34 -3.32 2.71 4.62
C PRO A 34 -3.92 3.55 5.74
N ASP A 35 -3.78 4.87 5.70
CA ASP A 35 -4.42 5.74 6.67
C ASP A 35 -5.95 5.55 6.65
N SER A 36 -6.53 5.10 7.76
CA SER A 36 -7.95 4.74 7.83
C SER A 36 -8.86 5.96 7.86
N GLU A 37 -8.35 7.14 8.21
CA GLU A 37 -9.14 8.38 8.24
C GLU A 37 -9.33 8.99 6.86
N ILE A 38 -8.45 8.65 5.91
CA ILE A 38 -8.51 9.17 4.56
C ILE A 38 -9.30 8.20 3.67
N VAL A 39 -10.47 8.66 3.23
CA VAL A 39 -11.27 7.96 2.23
C VAL A 39 -10.92 8.51 0.86
N LEU A 40 -10.45 7.63 -0.02
CA LEU A 40 -10.15 7.97 -1.41
C LEU A 40 -11.45 8.08 -2.21
N GLU A 41 -11.70 9.25 -2.79
CA GLU A 41 -12.93 9.57 -3.53
C GLU A 41 -12.62 9.97 -4.97
N LYS A 42 -13.60 9.75 -5.87
CA LYS A 42 -13.52 10.03 -7.30
C LYS A 42 -14.41 11.23 -7.64
N GLU A 43 -14.12 12.38 -7.06
CA GLU A 43 -14.88 13.62 -7.29
C GLU A 43 -14.42 14.28 -8.60
N GLU A 44 -13.79 15.44 -8.52
CA GLU A 44 -13.26 16.15 -9.68
C GLU A 44 -11.94 15.53 -10.17
N ASP A 45 -11.51 15.92 -11.38
CA ASP A 45 -10.25 15.50 -11.94
C ASP A 45 -9.40 16.67 -12.43
N MET A 46 -8.15 16.69 -11.99
CA MET A 46 -7.15 17.62 -12.49
C MET A 46 -6.29 16.97 -13.57
N GLN A 47 -6.12 17.68 -14.69
CA GLN A 47 -5.28 17.26 -15.79
C GLN A 47 -3.82 17.72 -15.59
N LEU A 48 -2.92 16.74 -15.61
CA LEU A 48 -1.48 16.92 -15.67
C LEU A 48 -1.00 16.79 -17.12
N LYS A 49 -0.41 17.87 -17.64
CA LYS A 49 0.20 17.89 -18.98
C LYS A 49 1.69 17.48 -18.88
N GLU A 50 2.29 17.20 -20.04
CA GLU A 50 3.71 16.84 -20.14
C GLU A 50 4.60 17.92 -19.51
N LYS A 51 5.63 17.50 -18.77
CA LYS A 51 6.58 18.39 -18.06
C LYS A 51 5.95 19.30 -17.00
N GLN A 52 4.66 19.19 -16.74
CA GLN A 52 4.03 19.80 -15.58
C GLN A 52 4.16 18.85 -14.40
N SER A 53 4.24 19.43 -13.20
CA SER A 53 4.20 18.67 -11.96
C SER A 53 3.04 19.12 -11.06
N LEU A 54 2.46 18.16 -10.36
CA LEU A 54 1.55 18.40 -9.25
C LEU A 54 2.34 18.24 -7.96
N GLN A 55 2.13 19.16 -7.02
CA GLN A 55 2.77 19.15 -5.72
C GLN A 55 1.70 19.20 -4.63
N GLN A 56 1.74 18.23 -3.72
CA GLN A 56 0.85 18.17 -2.56
C GLN A 56 1.68 17.97 -1.30
N LYS A 57 1.63 18.93 -0.38
CA LYS A 57 2.19 18.75 0.96
C LYS A 57 1.24 17.93 1.82
N PHE A 58 1.79 17.07 2.67
CA PHE A 58 1.04 16.33 3.68
C PHE A 58 1.89 16.07 4.92
N ILE A 59 1.21 15.88 6.05
CA ILE A 59 1.84 15.52 7.31
C ILE A 59 1.64 14.02 7.51
N ALA A 60 2.72 13.28 7.70
CA ALA A 60 2.63 11.86 7.98
C ALA A 60 2.11 11.65 9.40
N LYS A 61 1.02 10.92 9.55
CA LYS A 61 0.34 10.72 10.82
C LYS A 61 1.01 9.68 11.72
N TYR A 62 1.62 8.67 11.09
CA TYR A 62 2.28 7.57 11.77
C TYR A 62 3.72 7.40 11.29
N ASP A 63 4.48 6.66 12.08
CA ASP A 63 5.80 6.21 11.72
C ASP A 63 5.75 5.08 10.68
N GLY A 64 6.81 4.97 9.88
CA GLY A 64 6.92 3.91 8.90
C GLY A 64 6.23 4.20 7.58
N LEU A 65 6.12 5.46 7.18
CA LEU A 65 5.63 5.82 5.84
C LEU A 65 6.45 5.10 4.77
N MET A 66 5.81 4.37 3.87
CA MET A 66 6.52 3.58 2.85
C MET A 66 5.85 3.58 1.47
N ARG A 67 4.63 4.12 1.39
CA ARG A 67 3.84 4.08 0.18
C ARG A 67 2.82 5.20 0.17
N ILE A 68 2.49 5.68 -1.01
CA ILE A 68 1.30 6.50 -1.24
C ILE A 68 0.40 5.81 -2.26
N GLN A 69 -0.88 5.76 -1.94
CA GLN A 69 -1.94 5.37 -2.86
C GLN A 69 -2.54 6.63 -3.48
N VAL A 70 -2.78 6.64 -4.78
CA VAL A 70 -3.38 7.78 -5.49
C VAL A 70 -4.46 7.29 -6.43
N LEU A 71 -5.57 8.03 -6.52
CA LEU A 71 -6.60 7.79 -7.51
C LEU A 71 -6.36 8.59 -8.80
N MET A 72 -6.42 7.91 -9.93
CA MET A 72 -6.31 8.50 -11.26
C MET A 72 -7.54 8.18 -12.11
N ARG A 73 -7.99 9.13 -12.92
CA ARG A 73 -9.10 8.94 -13.86
C ARG A 73 -8.55 8.34 -15.16
N HIS A 74 -9.00 7.13 -15.50
CA HIS A 74 -8.57 6.40 -16.70
C HIS A 74 -7.04 6.35 -16.80
N SER A 75 -6.44 5.40 -16.10
CA SER A 75 -5.01 5.10 -16.05
C SER A 75 -4.20 5.65 -17.25
N GLY A 76 -3.64 6.85 -17.11
CA GLY A 76 -2.66 7.36 -18.08
C GLY A 76 -1.54 6.34 -18.29
N ILE A 77 -1.21 5.61 -17.22
CA ILE A 77 -0.24 4.50 -17.21
C ILE A 77 -0.60 3.37 -18.18
N ASN A 78 -1.88 2.99 -18.34
CA ASN A 78 -2.25 1.90 -19.27
C ASN A 78 -2.11 2.29 -20.73
N LYS A 79 -2.08 3.59 -21.00
CA LYS A 79 -1.85 4.15 -22.33
C LYS A 79 -0.37 4.32 -22.64
N GLY A 80 0.52 3.85 -21.76
CA GLY A 80 1.96 3.93 -21.90
C GLY A 80 2.56 5.26 -21.43
N ASN A 81 1.84 6.04 -20.60
CA ASN A 81 2.42 7.21 -19.96
C ASN A 81 3.21 6.80 -18.72
N ILE A 82 4.40 7.38 -18.55
CA ILE A 82 5.21 7.20 -17.34
C ILE A 82 4.98 8.40 -16.43
N ILE A 83 4.50 8.14 -15.23
CA ILE A 83 4.32 9.14 -14.18
C ILE A 83 5.38 8.90 -13.14
N LYS A 84 6.29 9.84 -13.04
CA LYS A 84 7.32 9.87 -12.02
C LYS A 84 6.77 10.50 -10.77
N MET A 85 6.95 9.80 -9.66
CA MET A 85 6.50 10.21 -8.35
C MET A 85 7.73 10.43 -7.47
N GLN A 86 7.70 11.50 -6.71
CA GLN A 86 8.77 11.86 -5.79
C GLN A 86 8.20 12.21 -4.42
N ILE A 87 8.94 11.84 -3.38
CA ILE A 87 8.76 12.38 -2.03
C ILE A 87 9.93 13.29 -1.75
N ALA A 88 9.63 14.53 -1.40
CA ALA A 88 10.61 15.54 -1.01
C ALA A 88 10.42 15.97 0.45
N ASP A 89 11.39 16.73 0.95
CA ASP A 89 11.34 17.38 2.25
C ASP A 89 10.20 18.41 2.37
N GLU A 90 10.05 19.01 3.55
CA GLU A 90 9.00 19.99 3.86
C GLU A 90 8.99 21.24 2.97
N ASN A 91 10.14 21.55 2.36
CA ASN A 91 10.35 22.68 1.47
C ASN A 91 10.16 22.30 -0.01
N CYS A 92 9.88 21.03 -0.29
CA CYS A 92 9.79 20.45 -1.63
C CYS A 92 11.07 20.64 -2.47
N ALA A 93 12.21 20.82 -1.81
CA ALA A 93 13.48 21.15 -2.47
C ALA A 93 14.36 19.91 -2.61
N ASN A 94 14.46 19.10 -1.57
CA ASN A 94 15.31 17.92 -1.55
C ASN A 94 14.48 16.66 -1.76
N ILE A 95 14.69 15.99 -2.88
CA ILE A 95 14.05 14.69 -3.17
C ILE A 95 14.64 13.62 -2.25
N ILE A 96 13.79 12.99 -1.46
CA ILE A 96 14.13 11.88 -0.56
C ILE A 96 14.06 10.56 -1.34
N PHE A 97 12.97 10.36 -2.08
CA PHE A 97 12.77 9.17 -2.90
C PHE A 97 12.08 9.51 -4.21
N GLU A 98 12.37 8.70 -5.22
CA GLU A 98 11.85 8.82 -6.57
C GLU A 98 11.61 7.42 -7.12
N ASN A 99 10.45 7.23 -7.76
CA ASN A 99 10.08 6.00 -8.44
C ASN A 99 8.90 6.25 -9.39
N GLU A 100 8.61 5.28 -10.24
CA GLU A 100 7.43 5.32 -11.10
C GLU A 100 6.15 4.98 -10.34
N LEU A 101 5.03 5.54 -10.82
CA LEU A 101 3.71 5.22 -10.33
C LEU A 101 3.23 3.89 -10.93
N GLU A 102 2.97 2.91 -10.09
CA GLU A 102 2.58 1.56 -10.50
C GLU A 102 1.07 1.35 -10.38
N LYS A 103 0.54 0.32 -11.05
CA LYS A 103 -0.83 -0.15 -10.78
C LYS A 103 -0.90 -0.85 -9.42
N GLY A 104 -1.97 -0.62 -8.67
CA GLY A 104 -2.24 -1.42 -7.48
C GLY A 104 -2.55 -2.88 -7.79
N PHE A 105 -1.99 -3.80 -7.00
CA PHE A 105 -2.13 -5.26 -7.19
C PHE A 105 -3.56 -5.80 -7.00
N LEU A 106 -4.44 -5.08 -6.28
CA LEU A 106 -5.72 -5.64 -5.79
C LEU A 106 -6.99 -4.77 -5.91
N SER A 107 -6.97 -3.58 -6.52
CA SER A 107 -8.19 -2.74 -6.41
C SER A 107 -8.32 -1.64 -7.45
N SER A 108 -9.31 -1.79 -8.33
CA SER A 108 -9.87 -0.79 -9.25
C SER A 108 -8.92 -0.22 -10.30
N GLU A 109 -9.42 -0.02 -11.53
CA GLU A 109 -8.67 0.55 -12.66
C GLU A 109 -8.04 1.93 -12.39
N ASN A 110 -8.44 2.58 -11.30
CA ASN A 110 -8.06 3.93 -10.94
C ASN A 110 -7.07 4.02 -9.77
N LEU A 111 -6.80 2.93 -9.04
CA LEU A 111 -5.87 2.98 -7.91
C LEU A 111 -4.45 2.70 -8.36
N HIS A 112 -3.59 3.66 -8.09
CA HIS A 112 -2.17 3.56 -8.35
C HIS A 112 -1.36 3.67 -7.07
N ILE A 113 -0.17 3.08 -7.10
CA ILE A 113 0.68 2.93 -5.93
C ILE A 113 2.06 3.48 -6.25
N PHE A 114 2.52 4.39 -5.41
CA PHE A 114 3.90 4.83 -5.36
C PHE A 114 4.58 4.16 -4.15
N ASN A 115 5.52 3.25 -4.43
CA ASN A 115 6.27 2.50 -3.43
C ASN A 115 7.67 3.09 -3.22
N PHE A 116 8.10 3.20 -1.96
CA PHE A 116 9.44 3.66 -1.60
C PHE A 116 9.94 2.96 -0.30
N PRO A 117 11.24 3.02 0.00
CA PRO A 117 11.76 2.50 1.26
C PRO A 117 11.09 3.13 2.48
N LYS A 118 10.88 2.32 3.52
CA LYS A 118 10.22 2.76 4.76
C LYS A 118 10.99 3.90 5.44
N ILE A 119 10.30 4.99 5.74
CA ILE A 119 10.79 6.09 6.58
C ILE A 119 10.38 5.82 8.03
N ASN A 120 11.32 5.39 8.87
CA ASN A 120 11.00 4.93 10.23
C ASN A 120 10.46 6.03 11.15
N ASN A 121 11.00 7.24 11.09
CA ASN A 121 10.61 8.36 11.95
C ASN A 121 9.85 9.41 11.13
N SER A 122 8.73 9.00 10.54
CA SER A 122 7.91 9.84 9.65
C SER A 122 6.82 10.60 10.38
N LYS A 123 6.42 10.17 11.59
CA LYS A 123 5.31 10.77 12.32
C LYS A 123 5.49 12.29 12.51
N GLU A 124 4.42 13.04 12.28
CA GLU A 124 4.29 14.50 12.41
C GLU A 124 5.24 15.30 11.50
N LYS A 125 5.93 14.64 10.56
CA LYS A 125 6.77 15.33 9.58
C LYS A 125 5.98 15.69 8.34
N THR A 126 6.31 16.85 7.80
CA THR A 126 5.77 17.33 6.53
C THR A 126 6.61 16.80 5.38
N PHE A 127 5.95 16.26 4.36
CA PHE A 127 6.56 15.81 3.12
C PHE A 127 5.84 16.45 1.94
N CYS A 128 6.53 16.59 0.82
CA CYS A 128 5.91 16.95 -0.45
C CYS A 128 5.83 15.73 -1.35
N LEU A 129 4.63 15.40 -1.81
CA LEU A 129 4.44 14.50 -2.95
C LEU A 129 4.50 15.32 -4.23
N ILE A 130 5.36 14.92 -5.16
CA ILE A 130 5.49 15.53 -6.48
C ILE A 130 5.18 14.47 -7.53
N ALA A 131 4.25 14.76 -8.43
CA ALA A 131 3.89 13.89 -9.55
C ALA A 131 4.22 14.61 -10.86
N THR A 132 5.06 14.01 -11.71
CA THR A 132 5.52 14.57 -12.99
C THR A 132 5.22 13.60 -14.12
N LEU A 133 4.68 14.12 -15.23
CA LEU A 133 4.49 13.33 -16.46
C LEU A 133 5.76 13.40 -17.34
N GLU A 134 6.54 12.32 -17.39
CA GLU A 134 7.83 12.26 -18.10
C GLU A 134 7.72 11.85 -19.58
N GLU A 135 6.98 10.78 -19.90
CA GLU A 135 6.94 10.23 -21.27
C GLU A 135 5.49 10.04 -21.77
N LYS A 136 5.30 10.30 -23.06
CA LYS A 136 3.99 10.57 -23.67
C LYS A 136 3.64 9.55 -24.76
N LYS A 137 2.60 8.76 -24.53
CA LYS A 137 1.76 8.20 -25.61
C LYS A 137 0.40 8.89 -25.68
N ASP A 138 -0.17 9.27 -24.53
CA ASP A 138 -1.36 10.11 -24.44
C ASP A 138 -1.01 11.45 -23.77
N LYS A 139 -1.59 12.56 -24.25
CA LYS A 139 -1.11 13.90 -23.90
C LYS A 139 -1.38 14.32 -22.47
N ASN A 140 -2.20 13.56 -21.74
CA ASN A 140 -2.84 13.99 -20.50
C ASN A 140 -2.90 12.83 -19.50
N ALA A 141 -2.33 13.03 -18.31
CA ALA A 141 -2.64 12.21 -17.13
C ALA A 141 -3.71 12.95 -16.31
N ARG A 142 -4.65 12.22 -15.69
CA ARG A 142 -5.70 12.84 -14.88
C ARG A 142 -5.71 12.23 -13.49
N PHE A 143 -5.59 13.09 -12.48
CA PHE A 143 -5.64 12.73 -11.08
C PHE A 143 -6.99 13.13 -10.51
N PHE A 144 -7.60 12.27 -9.71
CA PHE A 144 -8.79 12.69 -8.97
C PHE A 144 -8.37 13.66 -7.86
N THR A 145 -9.15 14.72 -7.70
CA THR A 145 -9.03 15.68 -6.61
C THR A 145 -10.26 15.57 -5.70
N ASN A 146 -10.15 16.13 -4.51
CA ASN A 146 -11.27 16.31 -3.61
C ASN A 146 -11.19 17.69 -2.92
N ASP A 147 -12.33 18.15 -2.43
CA ASP A 147 -12.43 19.42 -1.68
C ASP A 147 -12.32 19.20 -0.16
N LYS A 148 -12.03 17.96 0.26
CA LYS A 148 -11.90 17.62 1.67
C LYS A 148 -10.53 18.06 2.18
N ASN A 149 -10.52 18.75 3.31
CA ASN A 149 -9.30 19.15 4.00
C ASN A 149 -8.69 18.00 4.81
N TYR A 150 -8.37 16.87 4.16
CA TYR A 150 -7.60 15.80 4.81
C TYR A 150 -6.16 16.26 5.08
N PHE A 151 -5.63 17.09 4.20
CA PHE A 151 -4.33 17.72 4.34
C PHE A 151 -4.51 19.20 4.71
N SER A 152 -3.56 19.78 5.44
CA SER A 152 -3.59 21.21 5.77
C SER A 152 -3.11 22.12 4.63
N PHE A 153 -2.74 21.54 3.50
CA PHE A 153 -2.09 22.23 2.39
C PHE A 153 -2.88 22.01 1.09
N PRO A 154 -3.07 23.04 0.28
CA PRO A 154 -3.71 22.89 -1.02
C PRO A 154 -2.79 22.18 -2.02
N LEU A 155 -3.40 21.63 -3.06
CA LEU A 155 -2.70 21.16 -4.25
C LEU A 155 -2.13 22.35 -5.02
N GLU A 156 -0.85 22.27 -5.33
CA GLU A 156 -0.16 23.23 -6.18
C GLU A 156 0.13 22.60 -7.54
N LYS A 157 -0.26 23.30 -8.61
CA LYS A 157 0.17 22.98 -9.95
C LYS A 157 1.42 23.80 -10.26
N VAL A 158 2.55 23.12 -10.36
CA VAL A 158 3.82 23.76 -10.68
C VAL A 158 3.91 23.82 -12.20
N SER A 159 3.54 24.98 -12.75
CA SER A 159 3.86 25.40 -14.10
C SER A 159 4.79 26.62 -14.05
N THR A 160 5.12 27.23 -15.19
CA THR A 160 5.85 28.52 -15.22
C THR A 160 5.21 29.57 -14.29
N GLU A 161 3.93 29.42 -13.95
CA GLU A 161 3.26 30.09 -12.85
C GLU A 161 2.70 29.06 -11.85
N LYS A 162 2.92 29.27 -10.55
CA LYS A 162 2.36 28.44 -9.48
C LYS A 162 0.88 28.77 -9.32
N GLU A 163 0.00 27.82 -9.67
CA GLU A 163 -1.44 27.94 -9.43
C GLU A 163 -1.84 26.99 -8.29
N ALA A 164 -2.39 27.52 -7.20
CA ALA A 164 -2.97 26.73 -6.13
C ALA A 164 -4.47 26.56 -6.41
N SER A 165 -4.95 25.31 -6.51
CA SER A 165 -6.35 25.05 -6.89
C SER A 165 -7.32 24.98 -5.72
N GLY A 166 -6.86 25.13 -4.47
CA GLY A 166 -7.68 24.95 -3.26
C GLY A 166 -8.12 23.50 -2.99
N GLN A 167 -8.12 22.65 -4.02
CA GLN A 167 -8.40 21.22 -3.96
C GLN A 167 -7.21 20.43 -3.44
N GLN A 168 -7.41 19.15 -3.16
CA GLN A 168 -6.36 18.21 -2.74
C GLN A 168 -6.32 16.99 -3.64
N LEU A 169 -5.15 16.38 -3.80
CA LEU A 169 -5.08 15.08 -4.48
C LEU A 169 -5.87 14.02 -3.69
N SER A 170 -6.64 13.21 -4.40
CA SER A 170 -7.23 12.00 -3.85
C SER A 170 -6.14 10.95 -3.66
N MET A 171 -5.40 11.13 -2.56
CA MET A 171 -4.25 10.33 -2.18
C MET A 171 -4.33 9.90 -0.72
N ARG A 172 -3.62 8.82 -0.39
CA ARG A 172 -3.60 8.26 0.96
C ARG A 172 -2.22 7.67 1.27
N PRO A 173 -1.56 8.17 2.34
CA PRO A 173 -0.35 7.56 2.86
C PRO A 173 -0.60 6.14 3.39
N VAL A 174 0.42 5.29 3.28
CA VAL A 174 0.41 3.91 3.75
C VAL A 174 1.66 3.66 4.58
N TYR A 175 1.45 3.07 5.75
CA TYR A 175 2.46 2.90 6.79
C TYR A 175 2.75 1.43 7.02
N LYS A 176 3.97 1.12 7.43
CA LYS A 176 4.36 -0.22 7.87
C LYS A 176 4.92 -0.15 9.28
N ASN A 177 4.42 -1.01 10.15
CA ASN A 177 4.86 -1.02 11.53
C ASN A 177 6.32 -1.49 11.66
N THR A 178 6.87 -1.36 12.86
CA THR A 178 8.25 -1.77 13.13
C THR A 178 8.40 -3.27 13.36
N GLY A 179 7.34 -3.96 13.80
CA GLY A 179 7.42 -5.38 14.11
C GLY A 179 6.13 -6.15 13.85
N VAL A 180 6.29 -7.46 13.72
CA VAL A 180 5.22 -8.42 13.39
C VAL A 180 4.07 -8.39 14.39
N LEU A 181 4.36 -8.19 15.68
CA LEU A 181 3.31 -8.11 16.72
C LEU A 181 2.42 -6.87 16.53
N GLN A 182 3.00 -5.74 16.10
CA GLN A 182 2.24 -4.53 15.80
C GLN A 182 1.39 -4.74 14.54
N ASP A 183 1.95 -5.37 13.51
CA ASP A 183 1.20 -5.72 12.30
C ASP A 183 0.01 -6.64 12.59
N LEU A 184 0.19 -7.64 13.45
CA LEU A 184 -0.91 -8.52 13.89
C LEU A 184 -1.99 -7.74 14.64
N ARG A 185 -1.61 -6.82 15.53
CA ARG A 185 -2.55 -6.01 16.29
C ARG A 185 -3.37 -5.09 15.38
N GLU A 186 -2.70 -4.39 14.47
CA GLU A 186 -3.31 -3.50 13.48
C GLU A 186 -4.21 -4.27 12.52
N LEU A 187 -3.76 -5.43 12.03
CA LEU A 187 -4.55 -6.31 11.18
C LEU A 187 -5.82 -6.78 11.91
N ASN A 188 -5.70 -7.21 13.16
CA ASN A 188 -6.84 -7.63 13.96
C ASN A 188 -7.83 -6.47 14.19
N GLN A 189 -7.32 -5.28 14.51
CA GLN A 189 -8.15 -4.08 14.68
C GLN A 189 -8.91 -3.75 13.40
N ARG A 190 -8.26 -3.72 12.23
CA ARG A 190 -8.90 -3.41 10.95
C ARG A 190 -9.92 -4.46 10.53
N ILE A 191 -9.59 -5.74 10.68
CA ILE A 191 -10.54 -6.83 10.39
C ILE A 191 -11.76 -6.74 11.31
N SER A 192 -11.59 -6.29 12.55
CA SER A 192 -12.70 -6.13 13.51
C SER A 192 -13.64 -4.97 13.18
N GLN A 193 -13.17 -3.94 12.45
CA GLN A 193 -13.99 -2.79 12.06
C GLN A 193 -15.14 -3.19 11.11
N TYR A 194 -14.91 -4.17 10.25
CA TYR A 194 -15.89 -4.63 9.26
C TYR A 194 -16.83 -5.73 9.77
N LYS A 195 -16.80 -6.06 11.08
CA LYS A 195 -17.54 -7.20 11.64
C LYS A 195 -18.59 -6.79 12.67
N PRO A 196 -19.75 -7.48 12.68
CA PRO A 196 -20.72 -7.32 13.75
C PRO A 196 -20.14 -7.79 15.09
N PHE A 197 -20.61 -7.19 16.19
CA PHE A 197 -19.95 -7.27 17.51
C PHE A 197 -19.69 -8.70 18.01
N PHE A 198 -20.56 -9.65 17.67
CA PHE A 198 -20.46 -11.06 18.08
C PHE A 198 -19.34 -11.86 17.39
N LEU A 199 -18.73 -11.35 16.31
CA LEU A 199 -17.62 -12.01 15.58
C LEU A 199 -16.25 -11.34 15.80
N LYS A 200 -16.18 -10.25 16.59
CA LYS A 200 -14.98 -9.40 16.67
C LYS A 200 -13.77 -10.07 17.34
N HIS A 201 -13.97 -10.98 18.29
CA HIS A 201 -12.86 -11.48 19.12
C HIS A 201 -12.30 -12.85 18.70
N TYR A 202 -13.14 -13.77 18.23
CA TYR A 202 -12.72 -15.16 18.01
C TYR A 202 -12.49 -15.52 16.54
N TYR A 203 -12.94 -14.70 15.59
CA TYR A 203 -12.97 -15.11 14.19
C TYR A 203 -11.59 -15.26 13.54
N LEU A 204 -10.65 -14.37 13.81
CA LEU A 204 -9.29 -14.49 13.25
C LEU A 204 -8.61 -15.75 13.80
N TRP A 205 -8.75 -15.97 15.11
CA TRP A 205 -8.28 -17.20 15.76
C TRP A 205 -8.96 -18.43 15.17
N ALA A 206 -10.27 -18.40 14.93
CA ALA A 206 -10.99 -19.49 14.30
C ALA A 206 -10.49 -19.79 12.87
N ILE A 207 -10.21 -18.77 12.05
CA ILE A 207 -9.61 -18.97 10.71
C ILE A 207 -8.20 -19.55 10.83
N ILE A 208 -7.35 -18.99 11.70
CA ILE A 208 -5.98 -19.47 11.87
C ILE A 208 -5.98 -20.92 12.36
N ILE A 209 -6.84 -21.24 13.34
CA ILE A 209 -7.01 -22.59 13.89
C ILE A 209 -7.57 -23.53 12.82
N LEU A 210 -8.59 -23.13 12.06
CA LEU A 210 -9.16 -23.92 10.97
C LEU A 210 -8.13 -24.18 9.87
N PHE A 211 -7.36 -23.16 9.48
CA PHE A 211 -6.29 -23.27 8.49
C PHE A 211 -5.19 -24.20 8.98
N LEU A 212 -4.82 -24.14 10.27
CA LEU A 212 -3.89 -25.07 10.91
C LEU A 212 -4.44 -26.50 10.90
N PHE A 213 -5.69 -26.70 11.28
CA PHE A 213 -6.32 -28.03 11.27
C PHE A 213 -6.42 -28.61 9.86
N LEU A 214 -6.81 -27.81 8.87
CA LEU A 214 -6.84 -28.22 7.46
C LEU A 214 -5.44 -28.55 6.95
N SER A 215 -4.44 -27.74 7.29
CA SER A 215 -3.04 -27.97 6.93
C SER A 215 -2.50 -29.26 7.55
N ILE A 216 -2.73 -29.48 8.84
CA ILE A 216 -2.34 -30.70 9.54
C ILE A 216 -3.09 -31.91 8.99
N GLY A 217 -4.40 -31.79 8.76
CA GLY A 217 -5.23 -32.84 8.17
C GLY A 217 -4.74 -33.25 6.77
N LEU A 218 -4.36 -32.28 5.95
CA LEU A 218 -3.78 -32.52 4.63
C LEU A 218 -2.44 -33.26 4.72
N VAL A 219 -1.57 -32.89 5.66
CA VAL A 219 -0.30 -33.59 5.93
C VAL A 219 -0.56 -35.02 6.45
N ILE A 220 -1.55 -35.23 7.30
CA ILE A 220 -1.92 -36.57 7.78
C ILE A 220 -2.41 -37.44 6.62
N ILE A 221 -3.33 -36.93 5.79
CA ILE A 221 -3.83 -37.64 4.60
C ILE A 221 -2.68 -37.99 3.66
N LEU A 222 -1.79 -37.04 3.35
CA LEU A 222 -0.61 -37.24 2.50
C LEU A 222 0.44 -38.19 3.07
N THR A 223 0.42 -38.45 4.38
CA THR A 223 1.39 -39.36 5.03
C THR A 223 0.77 -40.68 5.48
N ALA A 224 -0.55 -40.82 5.42
CA ALA A 224 -1.30 -42.05 5.67
C ALA A 224 -1.59 -42.84 4.38
N ILE A 225 -1.61 -42.16 3.24
CA ILE A 225 -1.51 -42.74 1.89
C ILE A 225 -0.04 -43.01 1.57
#